data_AF-A0A6J7SJH4-F1
#
_entry.id   AF-A0A6J7SJH4-F1
#
_cell.length_a   1.000
_cell.length_b   1.000
_cell.length_c   1.000
_cell.angle_alpha   90.00
_cell.angle_beta   90.00
_cell.angle_gamma   90.00
#
_symmetry.space_group_name_H-M   'P 1'
#
loop_
_entity.id
_entity.type
_entity.pdbx_description
1 polymer ?
#
loop_
_entity_poly.entity_id
_entity_poly.type
_entity_poly.pdbx_seq_one_letter_code
_entity_poly.pdbx_strand_id
1 'polypeptide(L)'
;MHVKVTEELQGDIYIARREIFQYEVTQQKNLSLIGTVTDNSEQLIIGASNQMFITRAEWIQVPDLNKSPIVLLPVEQSWDCAKLMEQSPQIFPAVPTVDW
;
A
#
# COMPACT_ATOMS: atom_id res chain seq x y z
N MET A 1 4.73 -12.79 -13.18
CA MET A 1 3.71 -11.88 -13.76
C MET A 1 3.91 -11.87 -15.25
N HIS A 2 2.87 -12.17 -16.03
CA HIS A 2 2.94 -12.08 -17.49
C HIS A 2 2.72 -10.63 -17.94
N VAL A 3 3.56 -10.13 -18.85
CA VAL A 3 3.49 -8.78 -19.41
C VAL A 3 3.48 -8.90 -20.92
N LYS A 4 2.54 -8.20 -21.55
CA LYS A 4 2.41 -8.10 -23.00
C LYS A 4 2.31 -6.64 -23.41
N VAL A 5 3.27 -6.18 -24.19
CA VAL A 5 3.31 -4.82 -24.75
C VAL A 5 2.85 -4.85 -26.21
N THR A 6 3.36 -5.82 -26.98
CA THR A 6 2.91 -6.17 -28.33
C THR A 6 2.88 -7.70 -28.48
N GLU A 7 2.44 -8.22 -29.63
CA GLU A 7 2.53 -9.67 -29.91
C GLU A 7 3.98 -10.19 -29.90
N GLU A 8 4.92 -9.34 -30.31
CA GLU A 8 6.35 -9.66 -30.42
C GLU A 8 7.11 -9.36 -29.12
N LEU A 9 6.58 -8.46 -28.27
CA LEU A 9 7.17 -8.07 -26.99
C LEU A 9 6.26 -8.48 -25.84
N GLN A 10 6.46 -9.72 -25.40
CA GLN A 10 5.79 -10.31 -24.24
C GLN A 10 6.72 -11.24 -23.47
N GLY A 11 6.36 -11.57 -22.23
CA GLY A 11 7.14 -12.46 -21.37
C GLY A 11 6.73 -12.36 -19.91
N ASP A 12 7.43 -13.11 -19.07
CA ASP A 12 7.20 -13.18 -17.64
C ASP A 12 8.26 -12.39 -16.88
N ILE A 13 7.82 -11.63 -15.88
CA ILE A 13 8.67 -10.98 -14.89
C ILE A 13 8.50 -11.72 -13.56
N TYR A 14 9.63 -12.11 -12.97
CA TYR A 14 9.68 -12.68 -11.64
C TYR A 14 10.03 -11.57 -10.65
N ILE A 15 9.15 -11.31 -9.70
CA ILE A 15 9.30 -10.24 -8.72
C ILE A 15 9.41 -10.81 -7.31
N ALA A 16 10.20 -10.16 -6.49
CA ALA A 16 10.20 -10.32 -5.04
C ALA A 16 9.90 -8.96 -4.41
N ARG A 17 9.08 -8.96 -3.35
CA ARG A 17 8.80 -7.75 -2.57
C ARG A 17 9.29 -7.96 -1.15
N ARG A 18 10.11 -7.02 -0.67
CA ARG A 18 10.48 -6.94 0.75
C ARG A 18 9.66 -5.81 1.35
N GLU A 19 8.68 -6.18 2.16
CA GLU A 19 7.80 -5.24 2.86
C GLU A 19 8.55 -4.64 4.07
N ILE A 20 8.72 -3.33 4.10
CA ILE A 20 9.38 -2.59 5.18
C ILE A 20 8.54 -1.37 5.53
N PHE A 21 7.60 -1.56 6.46
CA PHE A 21 6.71 -0.50 6.92
C PHE A 21 7.03 -0.09 8.34
N GLN A 22 6.90 1.21 8.61
CA GLN A 22 6.93 1.76 9.95
C GLN A 22 5.64 2.57 10.18
N TYR A 23 5.02 2.35 11.34
CA TYR A 23 3.87 3.12 11.79
C TYR A 23 4.30 4.08 12.89
N GLU A 24 4.06 5.36 12.68
CA GLU A 24 4.19 6.40 13.70
C GLU A 24 2.79 6.86 14.06
N VAL A 25 2.26 6.34 15.17
CA VAL A 25 0.87 6.57 15.56
C VAL A 25 0.75 7.09 16.99
N THR A 26 -0.23 7.97 17.19
CA THR A 26 -0.63 8.45 18.51
C THR A 26 -2.01 7.91 18.86
N GLN A 27 -2.14 7.37 20.07
CA GLN A 27 -3.41 6.94 20.61
C GLN A 27 -4.29 8.15 20.96
N GLN A 28 -5.52 8.12 20.48
CA GLN A 28 -6.54 9.14 20.73
C GLN A 28 -7.42 8.75 21.92
N LYS A 29 -8.22 9.72 22.41
CA LYS A 29 -9.16 9.50 23.53
C LYS A 29 -10.18 8.38 23.27
N ASN A 30 -10.61 8.20 22.02
CA ASN A 30 -11.53 7.15 21.60
C ASN A 30 -10.83 5.80 21.30
N LEU A 31 -9.57 5.64 21.74
CA LEU A 31 -8.73 4.47 21.53
C LEU A 31 -8.32 4.22 20.07
N SER A 32 -8.63 5.13 19.13
CA SER A 32 -8.07 5.06 17.77
C SER A 32 -6.57 5.36 17.78
N LEU A 33 -5.86 4.80 16.81
CA LEU A 33 -4.46 5.14 16.53
C LEU A 33 -4.41 5.91 15.21
N ILE A 34 -3.87 7.13 15.26
CA ILE A 34 -3.79 8.01 14.09
C ILE A 34 -2.36 8.48 13.91
N GLY A 35 -1.88 8.49 12.67
CA GLY A 35 -0.58 9.04 12.32
C GLY A 35 -0.19 8.74 10.89
N THR A 36 1.06 8.34 10.66
CA THR A 36 1.63 8.21 9.31
C THR A 36 2.30 6.86 9.10
N VAL A 37 2.40 6.46 7.83
CA VAL A 37 3.16 5.28 7.39
C VAL A 37 4.38 5.75 6.61
N THR A 38 5.54 5.24 7.01
CA THR A 38 6.74 5.28 6.17
C THR A 38 6.89 3.93 5.48
N ASP A 39 6.80 3.93 4.15
CA ASP A 39 7.00 2.75 3.32
C ASP A 39 8.40 2.76 2.70
N ASN A 40 9.29 1.91 3.19
CA ASN A 40 10.61 1.68 2.62
C ASN A 40 10.69 0.34 1.90
N SER A 41 9.54 -0.21 1.49
CA SER A 41 9.46 -1.51 0.84
C SER A 41 10.19 -1.50 -0.49
N GLU A 42 10.84 -2.62 -0.79
CA GLU A 42 11.58 -2.80 -2.03
C GLU A 42 10.81 -3.74 -2.95
N GLN A 43 10.70 -3.35 -4.23
CA GLN A 43 10.25 -4.23 -5.30
C GLN A 43 11.41 -4.57 -6.22
N LEU A 44 11.77 -5.85 -6.24
CA LEU A 44 12.92 -6.36 -6.97
C LEU A 44 12.46 -7.21 -8.15
N ILE A 45 13.00 -6.96 -9.33
CA ILE A 45 12.93 -7.90 -10.45
C ILE A 45 14.07 -8.90 -10.27
N ILE A 46 13.71 -10.15 -9.95
CA ILE A 46 14.68 -11.23 -9.71
C ILE A 46 14.96 -12.06 -10.97
N GLY A 47 14.21 -11.81 -12.04
CA GLY A 47 14.45 -12.37 -13.37
C GLY A 47 13.33 -12.04 -14.34
N ALA A 48 13.53 -12.37 -15.61
CA ALA A 48 12.49 -12.31 -16.63
C ALA A 48 12.73 -13.34 -17.74
N SER A 49 11.66 -13.78 -18.41
CA SER A 49 11.79 -14.62 -19.62
C SER A 49 12.24 -13.82 -20.85
N ASN A 50 12.05 -12.49 -20.83
CA ASN A 50 12.56 -11.55 -21.83
C ASN A 50 13.52 -10.55 -21.15
N GLN A 51 14.77 -10.48 -21.64
CA GLN A 51 15.83 -9.63 -21.08
C GLN A 51 15.48 -8.14 -21.09
N MET A 52 14.64 -7.67 -22.02
CA MET A 52 14.20 -6.27 -22.05
C MET A 52 13.38 -5.86 -20.81
N PHE A 53 12.84 -6.81 -20.06
CA PHE A 53 12.11 -6.54 -18.82
C PHE A 53 12.97 -6.58 -17.56
N ILE A 54 14.29 -6.83 -17.68
CA ILE A 54 15.21 -6.74 -16.54
C ILE A 54 15.63 -5.28 -16.38
N THR A 55 14.92 -4.58 -15.49
CA THR A 55 15.27 -3.22 -15.08
C THR A 55 15.28 -3.12 -13.55
N ARG A 56 16.08 -2.20 -13.02
CA ARG A 56 15.92 -1.78 -11.62
C ARG A 56 14.76 -0.79 -11.56
N ALA A 57 13.88 -0.99 -10.58
CA ALA A 57 12.88 0.02 -10.27
C ALA A 57 13.49 1.01 -9.27
N GLU A 58 13.45 2.31 -9.58
CA GLU A 58 13.83 3.37 -8.65
C GLU A 58 12.58 4.13 -8.23
N TRP A 59 11.88 3.59 -7.24
CA TRP A 59 10.72 4.26 -6.65
C TRP A 59 11.23 5.36 -5.71
N ILE A 60 10.88 6.60 -6.02
CA ILE A 60 11.14 7.74 -5.14
C ILE A 60 9.94 7.89 -4.21
N GLN A 61 10.19 7.83 -2.90
CA GLN A 61 9.16 8.11 -1.91
C GLN A 61 8.76 9.58 -1.98
N VAL A 62 7.46 9.85 -1.91
CA VAL A 62 6.96 11.22 -1.75
C VAL A 62 7.26 11.63 -0.30
N PRO A 63 8.07 12.67 -0.06
CA PRO A 63 8.53 13.00 1.30
C PRO A 63 7.43 13.58 2.19
N ASP A 64 6.30 14.00 1.60
CA ASP A 64 5.16 14.53 2.35
C ASP A 64 4.35 13.41 3.01
N LEU A 65 4.57 13.21 4.31
CA LEU A 65 3.87 12.20 5.10
C LEU A 65 2.36 12.44 5.22
N ASN A 66 1.85 13.64 4.91
CA ASN A 66 0.40 13.86 4.82
C ASN A 66 -0.25 13.04 3.69
N LYS A 67 0.56 12.53 2.75
CA LYS A 67 0.12 11.65 1.66
C LYS A 67 0.13 10.17 2.05
N SER A 68 0.58 9.84 3.26
CA SER A 68 0.62 8.47 3.81
C SER A 68 -0.05 8.37 5.19
N PRO A 69 -1.32 8.83 5.37
CA PRO A 69 -2.00 8.75 6.66
C PRO A 69 -2.37 7.30 7.00
N ILE A 70 -2.37 6.97 8.29
CA ILE A 70 -2.96 5.74 8.83
C ILE A 70 -3.94 6.06 9.95
N VAL A 71 -5.08 5.38 9.92
CA VAL A 71 -6.13 5.43 10.94
C VAL A 71 -6.51 4.00 11.29
N LEU A 72 -6.26 3.59 12.53
CA LEU A 72 -6.69 2.31 13.07
C LEU A 72 -7.78 2.56 14.10
N LEU A 73 -8.94 1.94 13.87
CA LEU A 73 -10.10 2.06 14.73
C LEU A 73 -10.32 0.73 15.46
N PRO A 74 -10.53 0.75 16.78
CA PRO A 74 -10.97 -0.45 17.48
C PRO A 74 -12.38 -0.81 17.03
N VAL A 75 -12.60 -2.09 16.73
CA VAL A 75 -13.92 -2.66 16.42
C VAL A 75 -14.22 -3.79 17.38
N GLU A 76 -15.50 -4.11 17.57
CA GLU A 76 -15.88 -5.24 18.41
C GLU A 76 -15.45 -6.55 17.75
N GLN A 77 -14.99 -7.51 18.56
CA GLN A 77 -14.54 -8.82 18.07
C GLN A 77 -15.63 -9.62 17.33
N SER A 78 -16.90 -9.28 17.55
CA SER A 78 -18.05 -9.91 16.90
C SER A 78 -18.26 -9.49 15.45
N TRP A 79 -17.56 -8.46 14.97
CA TRP A 79 -17.75 -7.95 13.62
C TRP A 79 -17.17 -8.92 12.59
N ASP A 80 -17.99 -9.27 11.60
CA ASP A 80 -17.55 -10.00 10.42
C ASP A 80 -17.22 -9.03 9.27
N CYS A 81 -16.72 -9.58 8.15
CA CYS A 81 -16.37 -8.77 6.98
C CYS A 81 -17.57 -8.00 6.41
N ALA A 82 -18.77 -8.56 6.47
CA ALA A 82 -19.97 -7.92 5.93
C ALA A 82 -20.33 -6.66 6.75
N LYS A 83 -20.35 -6.79 8.07
CA LYS A 83 -20.57 -5.66 8.99
C LYS A 83 -19.47 -4.61 8.88
N LEU A 84 -18.20 -5.02 8.76
CA LEU A 84 -17.09 -4.09 8.53
C LEU A 84 -17.28 -3.25 7.27
N MET A 85 -17.66 -3.88 6.16
CA MET A 85 -17.91 -3.17 4.89
C MET A 85 -19.09 -2.19 5.01
N GLU A 86 -20.16 -2.58 5.68
CA GLU A 86 -21.34 -1.74 5.88
C GLU A 86 -21.05 -0.52 6.77
N GLN A 87 -20.27 -0.70 7.83
CA GLN A 87 -19.99 0.32 8.84
C GLN A 87 -18.76 1.20 8.53
N SER A 88 -17.91 0.78 7.60
CA SER A 88 -16.68 1.50 7.23
C SER A 88 -16.94 2.99 6.91
N PRO A 89 -17.95 3.36 6.11
CA PRO A 89 -18.20 4.77 5.79
C PRO A 89 -18.55 5.66 7.00
N GLN A 90 -19.05 5.08 8.09
CA GLN A 90 -19.53 5.80 9.26
C GLN A 90 -18.43 5.95 10.33
N ILE A 91 -17.49 5.00 10.38
CA ILE A 91 -16.46 4.97 11.43
C ILE A 91 -15.15 5.62 10.99
N PHE A 92 -14.81 5.56 9.70
CA PHE A 92 -13.61 6.21 9.19
C PHE A 92 -13.86 7.70 8.92
N PRO A 93 -12.84 8.55 9.11
CA PRO A 93 -12.92 9.93 8.67
C PRO A 93 -13.11 10.00 7.14
N ALA A 94 -13.62 11.12 6.66
CA ALA A 94 -13.71 11.38 5.22
C ALA A 94 -12.34 11.19 4.56
N VAL A 95 -12.33 10.57 3.38
CA VAL A 95 -11.10 10.41 2.59
C VAL A 95 -10.49 11.79 2.36
N PRO A 96 -9.21 12.01 2.73
CA PRO A 96 -8.57 13.30 2.53
C PRO A 96 -8.50 13.64 1.04
N THR A 97 -8.75 14.90 0.71
CA THR A 97 -8.50 15.41 -0.64
C THR A 97 -7.00 15.54 -0.84
N VAL A 98 -6.44 14.71 -1.73
CA VAL A 98 -5.02 14.76 -2.08
C VAL A 98 -4.88 15.59 -3.36
N ASP A 99 -4.01 16.60 -3.34
CA ASP A 99 -3.49 17.19 -4.57
C ASP A 99 -2.45 16.25 -5.18
N TRP A 100 -2.52 16.04 -6.49
CA TRP A 100 -1.54 15.26 -7.23
C TRP A 100 -0.82 16.17 -8.22
#